data_AF-A0A1Q5UFI8-F1
#
_entry.id   AF-A0A1Q5UFI8-F1
#
_cell.length_a   1.000
_cell.length_b   1.000
_cell.length_c   1.000
_cell.angle_alpha   90.00
_cell.angle_beta   90.00
_cell.angle_gamma   90.00
#
_symmetry.space_group_name_H-M   'P 1'
#
loop_
_entity.id
_entity.type
_entity.pdbx_description
1 polymer ?
#
loop_
_entity_poly.entity_id
_entity_poly.type
_entity_poly.pdbx_seq_one_letter_code
_entity_poly.pdbx_strand_id
1 'polypeptide(L)'
;MRAAQRVLAIPELLALILEFTAADNLPEGIERQNIVILYKCTSVNHLWFCETMRHLWSHLTWEKLKALKQMPIEHRQFYAGFIKVRHPSSKYQTQILDGLLFPHVLSVNIRLWDHLTLFYLPPIQAPTLLVLDLNVYKVKMTNGHVLYHGSVEKRFAE
;
A
#
# COMPACT_ATOMS: atom_id res chain seq x y z
N MET A 1 14.85 24.54 -24.82
CA MET A 1 14.37 23.29 -24.18
C MET A 1 14.62 22.12 -25.12
N ARG A 2 15.43 21.13 -24.71
CA ARG A 2 15.69 19.91 -25.51
C ARG A 2 14.51 18.95 -25.42
N ALA A 3 14.33 18.06 -26.40
CA ALA A 3 13.22 17.09 -26.42
C ALA A 3 13.12 16.26 -25.13
N ALA A 4 14.25 15.85 -24.56
CA ALA A 4 14.30 15.17 -23.26
C ALA A 4 13.71 16.00 -22.11
N GLN A 5 13.93 17.32 -22.09
CA GLN A 5 13.37 18.19 -21.05
C GLN A 5 11.85 18.38 -21.20
N ARG A 6 11.32 18.26 -22.42
CA ARG A 6 9.87 18.26 -22.66
C ARG A 6 9.23 16.96 -22.18
N VAL A 7 9.88 15.82 -22.41
CA VAL A 7 9.45 14.51 -21.91
C VAL A 7 9.35 14.49 -20.38
N LEU A 8 10.31 15.11 -19.68
CA LEU A 8 10.30 15.19 -18.21
C LEU A 8 9.25 16.17 -17.62
N ALA A 9 8.50 16.86 -18.48
CA ALA A 9 7.38 17.71 -18.10
C ALA A 9 6.02 17.08 -18.44
N ILE A 10 6.01 15.88 -19.04
CA ILE A 10 4.79 15.12 -19.37
C ILE A 10 4.52 14.13 -18.22
N PRO A 11 3.40 14.27 -17.49
CA PRO A 11 3.09 13.43 -16.32
C PRO A 11 3.11 11.93 -16.64
N GLU A 12 2.56 11.53 -17.78
CA GLU A 12 2.42 10.13 -18.18
C GLU A 12 3.78 9.47 -18.42
N LEU A 13 4.69 10.19 -19.08
CA LEU A 13 6.04 9.69 -19.32
C LEU A 13 6.87 9.66 -18.03
N LEU A 14 6.67 10.64 -17.15
CA LEU A 14 7.31 10.65 -15.85
C LEU A 14 6.82 9.49 -14.96
N ALA A 15 5.50 9.24 -14.94
CA ALA A 15 4.91 8.12 -14.22
C ALA A 15 5.50 6.77 -14.68
N LEU A 16 5.70 6.59 -15.99
CA LEU A 16 6.35 5.39 -16.54
C LEU A 16 7.80 5.26 -16.06
N ILE A 17 8.58 6.35 -16.07
CA ILE A 17 9.96 6.35 -15.57
C ILE A 17 9.99 5.97 -14.07
N LEU A 18 9.08 6.54 -13.29
CA LEU A 18 9.00 6.27 -11.85
C LEU A 18 8.52 4.84 -11.57
N GLU A 19 7.65 4.27 -12.41
CA GLU A 19 7.20 2.89 -12.29
C GLU A 19 8.35 1.88 -12.46
N PHE A 20 9.27 2.11 -13.41
CA PHE A 20 10.50 1.32 -13.51
C PHE A 20 11.37 1.41 -12.25
N THR A 21 11.37 2.58 -11.61
CA THR A 21 12.17 2.82 -10.40
C THR A 21 11.48 2.22 -9.16
N ALA A 22 10.15 2.19 -9.14
CA ALA A 22 9.34 1.77 -8.01
C ALA A 22 8.84 0.31 -8.12
N ALA A 23 9.32 -0.48 -9.09
CA ALA A 23 8.82 -1.82 -9.34
C ALA A 23 8.97 -2.75 -8.12
N ASP A 24 7.85 -3.37 -7.72
CA ASP A 24 7.71 -4.17 -6.50
C ASP A 24 8.33 -5.58 -6.57
N ASN A 25 8.87 -5.97 -7.72
CA ASN A 25 9.42 -7.32 -7.95
C ASN A 25 10.96 -7.36 -7.87
N LEU A 26 11.57 -6.40 -7.17
CA LEU A 26 13.03 -6.29 -7.13
C LEU A 26 13.62 -7.02 -5.93
N PRO A 27 14.81 -7.66 -6.07
CA PRO A 27 15.51 -8.34 -4.99
C PRO A 27 15.66 -7.47 -3.73
N GLU A 28 15.50 -8.09 -2.54
CA GLU A 28 15.75 -7.47 -1.23
C GLU A 28 17.15 -6.81 -1.21
N GLY A 29 17.19 -5.48 -1.19
CA GLY A 29 18.42 -4.68 -1.29
C GLY A 29 18.34 -3.58 -2.35
N ILE A 30 17.74 -3.88 -3.49
CA ILE A 30 17.47 -2.88 -4.55
C ILE A 30 16.32 -1.97 -4.12
N GLU A 31 15.33 -2.51 -3.40
CA GLU A 31 14.21 -1.74 -2.84
C GLU A 31 14.67 -0.52 -2.01
N ARG A 32 15.69 -0.70 -1.14
CA ARG A 32 16.21 0.41 -0.31
C ARG A 32 16.88 1.50 -1.15
N GLN A 33 17.63 1.12 -2.19
CA GLN A 33 18.27 2.09 -3.08
C GLN A 33 17.23 2.87 -3.89
N ASN A 34 16.19 2.17 -4.37
CA ASN A 34 15.12 2.78 -5.15
C ASN A 34 14.27 3.74 -4.32
N ILE A 35 13.98 3.42 -3.05
CA ILE A 35 13.32 4.36 -2.14
C ILE A 35 14.14 5.64 -1.98
N VAL A 36 15.46 5.54 -1.83
CA VAL A 36 16.34 6.72 -1.74
C VAL A 36 16.33 7.53 -3.04
N ILE A 37 16.30 6.87 -4.19
CA ILE A 37 16.18 7.53 -5.49
C ILE A 37 14.84 8.27 -5.60
N LEU A 38 13.73 7.63 -5.22
CA LEU A 38 12.42 8.26 -5.17
C LEU A 38 12.43 9.48 -4.25
N TYR A 39 13.01 9.40 -3.04
CA TYR A 39 13.15 10.59 -2.19
C TYR A 39 13.98 11.72 -2.81
N LYS A 40 14.91 11.45 -3.72
CA LYS A 40 15.61 12.50 -4.46
C LYS A 40 14.74 13.09 -5.57
N CYS A 41 13.91 12.27 -6.20
CA CYS A 41 12.96 12.70 -7.24
C CYS A 41 11.96 13.74 -6.73
N THR A 42 11.55 13.68 -5.46
CA THR A 42 10.62 14.66 -4.87
C THR A 42 11.17 16.09 -4.86
N SER A 43 12.48 16.28 -4.94
CA SER A 43 13.15 17.59 -4.88
C SER A 43 13.36 18.25 -6.25
N VAL A 44 12.99 17.60 -7.37
CA VAL A 44 13.28 18.10 -8.72
C VAL A 44 12.37 19.28 -9.08
N ASN A 45 11.05 19.09 -9.02
CA ASN A 45 10.03 20.11 -9.21
C ASN A 45 8.67 19.60 -8.70
N HIS A 46 7.63 20.42 -8.77
CA HIS A 46 6.29 20.08 -8.30
C HIS A 46 5.68 18.85 -8.99
N LEU A 47 5.87 18.70 -10.31
CA LEU A 47 5.36 17.53 -11.04
C LEU A 47 6.01 16.24 -10.53
N TRP A 48 7.34 16.25 -10.40
CA TRP A 48 8.08 15.11 -9.86
C TRP A 48 7.70 14.80 -8.43
N PHE A 49 7.48 15.83 -7.60
CA PHE A 49 6.95 15.64 -6.25
C PHE A 49 5.61 14.87 -6.28
N CYS A 50 4.63 15.36 -7.04
CA CYS A 50 3.31 14.73 -7.12
C CYS A 50 3.37 13.27 -7.58
N GLU A 51 4.06 13.01 -8.70
CA GLU A 51 4.13 11.66 -9.26
C GLU A 51 4.92 10.73 -8.34
N THR A 52 6.05 11.18 -7.80
CA THR A 52 6.88 10.37 -6.90
C THR A 52 6.15 10.03 -5.61
N MET A 53 5.36 10.95 -5.06
CA MET A 53 4.57 10.71 -3.85
C MET A 53 3.53 9.60 -4.07
N ARG A 54 2.96 9.48 -5.27
CA ARG A 54 2.06 8.37 -5.64
C ARG A 54 2.74 7.01 -5.49
N HIS A 55 4.00 6.91 -5.91
CA HIS A 55 4.80 5.68 -5.78
C HIS A 55 5.29 5.45 -4.36
N LEU A 56 5.75 6.51 -3.67
CA LEU A 56 6.18 6.38 -2.27
C LEU A 56 5.03 5.96 -1.36
N TRP A 57 3.78 6.32 -1.64
CA TRP A 57 2.61 5.97 -0.83
C TRP A 57 1.79 4.79 -1.35
N SER A 58 2.23 4.11 -2.42
CA SER A 58 1.53 2.93 -2.96
C SER A 58 1.42 1.79 -1.95
N HIS A 59 2.42 1.67 -1.08
CA HIS A 59 2.51 0.68 -0.01
C HIS A 59 2.48 1.32 1.37
N LEU A 60 1.71 0.70 2.26
CA LEU A 60 1.52 1.19 3.61
C LEU A 60 2.48 0.51 4.59
N THR A 61 3.52 1.23 5.01
CA THR A 61 4.47 0.78 6.05
C THR A 61 4.03 1.24 7.44
N TRP A 62 4.66 0.67 8.48
CA TRP A 62 4.37 1.04 9.88
C TRP A 62 4.69 2.51 10.18
N GLU A 63 5.73 3.05 9.58
CA GLU A 63 6.14 4.46 9.70
C GLU A 63 5.09 5.38 9.07
N LYS A 64 4.59 5.02 7.88
CA LYS A 64 3.53 5.76 7.19
C LYS A 64 2.23 5.73 7.99
N LEU A 65 1.89 4.59 8.59
CA LEU A 65 0.75 4.48 9.51
C LEU A 65 0.88 5.42 10.72
N LYS A 66 2.05 5.47 11.34
CA LYS A 66 2.32 6.41 12.44
C LYS A 66 2.16 7.86 11.99
N ALA A 67 2.67 8.20 10.80
CA ALA A 67 2.53 9.53 10.22
C ALA A 67 1.05 9.86 9.96
N LEU A 68 0.29 8.98 9.32
CA LEU A 68 -1.14 9.16 9.07
C LEU A 68 -1.93 9.41 10.35
N LYS A 69 -1.63 8.68 11.43
CA LYS A 69 -2.30 8.87 12.73
C LYS A 69 -2.19 10.30 13.25
N GLN A 70 -1.08 10.99 12.98
CA GLN A 70 -0.85 12.36 13.45
C GLN A 70 -1.48 13.42 12.53
N MET A 71 -1.97 13.02 11.35
CA MET A 71 -2.53 13.93 10.35
C MET A 71 -4.04 14.11 10.53
N PRO A 72 -4.59 15.28 10.10
CA PRO A 72 -6.02 15.46 9.88
C PRO A 72 -6.59 14.46 8.86
N ILE A 73 -7.91 14.23 8.91
CA ILE A 73 -8.57 13.20 8.10
C ILE A 73 -8.45 13.48 6.59
N GLU A 74 -8.46 14.75 6.19
CA GLU A 74 -8.37 15.20 4.81
C GLU A 74 -7.02 14.81 4.19
N HIS A 75 -5.94 14.97 4.95
CA HIS A 75 -4.59 14.57 4.51
C HIS A 75 -4.46 13.05 4.47
N ARG A 76 -5.08 12.34 5.42
CA ARG A 76 -5.12 10.87 5.36
C ARG A 76 -5.84 10.38 4.11
N GLN A 77 -6.96 11.03 3.75
CA GLN A 77 -7.72 10.70 2.55
C GLN A 77 -6.93 10.95 1.27
N PHE A 78 -6.16 12.04 1.22
CA PHE A 78 -5.25 12.32 0.10
C PHE A 78 -4.26 11.16 -0.12
N TYR A 79 -3.58 10.71 0.95
CA TYR A 79 -2.63 9.60 0.86
C TYR A 79 -3.30 8.23 0.65
N ALA A 80 -4.50 8.03 1.20
CA ALA A 80 -5.29 6.82 0.94
C ALA A 80 -5.63 6.65 -0.55
N GLY A 81 -5.72 7.77 -1.28
CA GLY A 81 -5.84 7.79 -2.73
C GLY A 81 -4.69 7.09 -3.46
N PHE A 82 -3.49 7.03 -2.89
CA PHE A 82 -2.34 6.41 -3.57
C PHE A 82 -2.14 4.94 -3.28
N ILE A 83 -2.77 4.41 -2.23
CA ILE A 83 -2.55 3.04 -1.76
C ILE A 83 -3.16 2.06 -2.77
N LYS A 84 -2.35 1.12 -3.27
CA LYS A 84 -2.76 0.11 -4.26
C LYS A 84 -3.02 -1.27 -3.67
N VAL A 85 -2.28 -1.61 -2.60
CA VAL A 85 -2.39 -2.90 -1.91
C VAL A 85 -2.59 -2.63 -0.43
N ARG A 86 -3.58 -3.31 0.17
CA ARG A 86 -3.87 -3.15 1.60
C ARG A 86 -3.72 -4.48 2.33
N HIS A 87 -2.82 -4.49 3.31
CA HIS A 87 -2.63 -5.59 4.24
C HIS A 87 -3.03 -5.20 5.66
N PRO A 88 -4.33 -5.19 6.00
CA PRO A 88 -4.73 -4.89 7.38
C PRO A 88 -4.33 -6.07 8.27
N SER A 89 -3.25 -5.90 9.02
CA SER A 89 -2.67 -6.93 9.88
C SER A 89 -2.93 -6.70 11.37
N SER A 90 -3.53 -5.56 11.75
CA SER A 90 -3.84 -5.28 13.16
C SER A 90 -5.04 -4.34 13.38
N LYS A 91 -5.62 -4.42 14.58
CA LYS A 91 -6.62 -3.48 15.10
C LYS A 91 -6.13 -2.03 15.07
N TYR A 92 -4.84 -1.81 15.30
CA TYR A 92 -4.23 -0.48 15.27
C TYR A 92 -4.25 0.12 13.86
N GLN A 93 -3.85 -0.64 12.85
CA GLN A 93 -3.93 -0.19 11.45
C GLN A 93 -5.36 0.11 11.03
N THR A 94 -6.28 -0.75 11.46
CA THR A 94 -7.71 -0.60 11.23
C THR A 94 -8.22 0.74 11.75
N GLN A 95 -7.90 1.13 12.99
CA GLN A 95 -8.34 2.39 13.59
C GLN A 95 -7.81 3.63 12.87
N ILE A 96 -6.58 3.58 12.33
CA ILE A 96 -5.98 4.73 11.63
C ILE A 96 -6.66 4.97 10.28
N LEU A 97 -7.05 3.87 9.62
CA LEU A 97 -7.58 3.85 8.27
C LEU A 97 -9.10 3.83 8.21
N ASP A 98 -9.76 3.86 9.37
CA ASP A 98 -11.21 3.84 9.47
C ASP A 98 -11.80 5.13 8.86
N GLY A 99 -12.91 4.98 8.14
CA GLY A 99 -13.57 6.07 7.43
C GLY A 99 -12.85 6.59 6.16
N LEU A 100 -11.71 6.00 5.77
CA LEU A 100 -11.02 6.38 4.52
C LEU A 100 -11.54 5.61 3.31
N LEU A 101 -11.65 6.31 2.18
CA LEU A 101 -11.91 5.74 0.85
C LEU A 101 -10.58 5.36 0.18
N PHE A 102 -10.55 4.18 -0.43
CA PHE A 102 -9.40 3.61 -1.13
C PHE A 102 -9.74 3.37 -2.61
N PRO A 103 -9.73 4.42 -3.45
CA PRO A 103 -10.23 4.35 -4.83
C PRO A 103 -9.33 3.57 -5.80
N HIS A 104 -8.11 3.18 -5.38
CA HIS A 104 -7.16 2.47 -6.22
C HIS A 104 -6.68 1.15 -5.61
N VAL A 105 -7.30 0.72 -4.50
CA VAL A 105 -7.00 -0.59 -3.92
C VAL A 105 -7.64 -1.66 -4.78
N LEU A 106 -6.81 -2.52 -5.39
CA LEU A 106 -7.25 -3.63 -6.23
C LEU A 106 -7.27 -4.96 -5.46
N SER A 107 -6.39 -5.09 -4.47
CA SER A 107 -6.28 -6.28 -3.63
C SER A 107 -6.19 -5.93 -2.15
N VAL A 108 -6.95 -6.67 -1.35
CA VAL A 108 -6.89 -6.63 0.11
C VAL A 108 -6.53 -8.03 0.61
N ASN A 109 -5.47 -8.14 1.40
CA ASN A 109 -5.06 -9.42 1.98
C ASN A 109 -5.00 -9.33 3.50
N ILE A 110 -5.86 -10.10 4.15
CA ILE A 110 -6.14 -10.02 5.58
C ILE A 110 -5.60 -11.27 6.24
N ARG A 111 -4.76 -11.07 7.27
CA ARG A 111 -4.16 -12.16 8.05
C ARG A 111 -4.86 -12.25 9.40
N LEU A 112 -5.55 -13.35 9.64
CA LEU A 112 -6.23 -13.65 10.91
C LEU A 112 -5.39 -14.66 11.70
N TRP A 113 -5.20 -14.42 13.00
CA TRP A 113 -4.49 -15.35 13.89
C TRP A 113 -5.50 -15.98 14.85
N ASP A 114 -5.46 -17.30 15.07
CA ASP A 114 -6.49 -18.07 15.80
C ASP A 114 -6.89 -17.53 17.19
N HIS A 115 -5.99 -16.86 17.91
CA HIS A 115 -6.26 -16.27 19.23
C HIS A 115 -6.77 -14.83 19.15
N LEU A 116 -6.68 -14.18 17.98
CA LEU A 116 -7.50 -13.04 17.63
C LEU A 116 -8.82 -13.61 17.14
N THR A 117 -9.72 -13.92 18.09
CA THR A 117 -11.16 -14.10 17.83
C THR A 117 -11.60 -13.20 16.67
N LEU A 118 -12.45 -13.71 15.76
CA LEU A 118 -13.10 -13.08 14.59
C LEU A 118 -13.62 -11.63 14.81
N PHE A 119 -12.75 -10.71 15.19
CA PHE A 119 -13.10 -9.38 15.65
C PHE A 119 -12.71 -8.38 14.59
N TYR A 120 -13.78 -7.91 13.95
CA TYR A 120 -13.85 -6.63 13.28
C TYR A 120 -12.88 -6.48 12.11
N LEU A 121 -13.23 -7.16 11.02
CA LEU A 121 -12.88 -6.67 9.68
C LEU A 121 -13.44 -5.24 9.58
N PRO A 122 -12.60 -4.20 9.53
CA PRO A 122 -13.14 -2.86 9.35
C PRO A 122 -13.91 -2.77 8.05
N PRO A 123 -14.95 -1.93 7.99
CA PRO A 123 -15.51 -1.55 6.71
C PRO A 123 -14.41 -0.92 5.86
N ILE A 124 -14.02 -1.59 4.78
CA ILE A 124 -13.07 -1.07 3.80
C ILE A 124 -13.88 -0.52 2.64
N GLN A 125 -13.81 0.80 2.44
CA GLN A 125 -14.41 1.44 1.27
C GLN A 125 -13.39 1.42 0.13
N ALA A 126 -13.37 0.34 -0.65
CA ALA A 126 -12.50 0.17 -1.83
C ALA A 126 -13.36 -0.15 -3.06
N PRO A 127 -13.85 0.86 -3.81
CA PRO A 127 -14.80 0.64 -4.91
C PRO A 127 -14.19 -0.14 -6.08
N THR A 128 -12.87 -0.17 -6.21
CA THR A 128 -12.13 -0.87 -7.26
C THR A 128 -11.57 -2.23 -6.80
N LEU A 129 -12.05 -2.76 -5.67
CA LEU A 129 -11.54 -4.00 -5.12
C LEU A 129 -11.86 -5.17 -6.05
N LEU A 130 -10.82 -5.82 -6.58
CA LEU A 130 -10.94 -6.99 -7.45
C LEU A 130 -10.69 -8.29 -6.68
N VAL A 131 -9.76 -8.27 -5.73
CA VAL A 131 -9.32 -9.48 -5.01
C VAL A 131 -9.37 -9.24 -3.49
N LEU A 132 -10.02 -10.16 -2.79
CA LEU A 132 -9.98 -10.26 -1.33
C LEU A 132 -9.38 -11.61 -0.95
N ASP A 133 -8.19 -11.57 -0.36
CA ASP A 133 -7.52 -12.74 0.19
C ASP A 133 -7.66 -12.77 1.71
N LEU A 134 -8.24 -13.82 2.24
CA LEU A 134 -8.33 -14.08 3.67
C LEU A 134 -7.41 -15.24 4.02
N ASN A 135 -6.35 -14.95 4.78
CA ASN A 135 -5.39 -15.94 5.25
C ASN A 135 -5.58 -16.17 6.75
N VAL A 136 -6.04 -17.35 7.13
CA VAL A 136 -6.25 -17.76 8.52
C VAL A 136 -5.06 -18.60 8.97
N TYR A 137 -4.37 -18.11 9.99
CA TYR A 137 -3.22 -18.76 10.61
C TYR A 137 -3.62 -19.32 11.98
N LYS A 138 -3.61 -20.64 12.07
CA LYS A 138 -3.89 -21.37 13.29
C LYS A 138 -2.59 -21.64 14.03
N VAL A 139 -2.38 -20.93 15.13
CA VAL A 139 -1.20 -21.12 15.97
C VAL A 139 -1.56 -22.04 17.13
N LYS A 140 -1.21 -23.32 17.01
CA LYS A 140 -1.09 -24.20 18.18
C LYS A 140 0.28 -23.97 18.81
N MET A 141 0.30 -23.47 20.04
CA MET A 141 1.51 -23.39 20.85
C MET A 141 1.89 -24.79 21.34
N THR A 142 2.44 -25.61 20.45
CA THR A 142 3.18 -26.83 20.82
C THR A 142 4.38 -26.93 19.88
N ASN A 143 5.55 -26.53 20.38
CA ASN A 143 6.87 -26.73 19.77
C ASN A 143 7.14 -25.97 18.44
N GLY A 144 6.70 -24.72 18.31
CA GLY A 144 7.33 -23.75 17.40
C GLY A 144 6.97 -23.82 15.90
N HIS A 145 6.01 -24.64 15.49
CA HIS A 145 5.57 -24.71 14.09
C HIS A 145 4.06 -24.43 13.92
N VAL A 146 3.71 -23.64 12.90
CA VAL A 146 2.33 -23.33 12.54
C VAL A 146 1.71 -24.56 11.86
N LEU A 147 0.76 -25.21 12.56
CA LEU A 147 0.01 -26.37 12.06
C LEU A 147 -1.43 -25.94 11.71
N TYR A 148 -1.55 -25.14 10.64
CA TYR A 148 -2.70 -25.04 9.72
C TYR A 148 -2.74 -23.64 9.09
N HIS A 149 -2.73 -23.63 7.75
CA HIS A 149 -2.94 -22.45 6.91
C HIS A 149 -4.19 -22.72 6.07
N GLY A 150 -5.23 -21.92 6.28
CA GLY A 150 -6.40 -21.89 5.41
C GLY A 150 -6.42 -20.56 4.67
N SER A 151 -6.43 -20.58 3.35
CA SER A 151 -6.63 -19.40 2.51
C SER A 151 -7.99 -19.47 1.84
N VAL A 152 -8.69 -18.33 1.82
CA VAL A 152 -9.91 -18.14 1.04
C VAL A 152 -9.69 -16.90 0.19
N GLU A 153 -9.61 -17.10 -1.12
CA GLU A 153 -9.55 -16.03 -2.11
C GLU A 153 -10.95 -15.82 -2.68
N LYS A 154 -11.41 -14.57 -2.67
CA LYS A 154 -12.62 -14.14 -3.35
C LYS A 154 -12.27 -13.11 -4.39
N ARG A 155 -12.57 -13.42 -5.65
CA ARG A 155 -12.50 -12.47 -6.77
C ARG A 155 -13.87 -11.85 -6.98
N PHE A 156 -13.90 -10.54 -7.10
CA PHE A 156 -15.07 -9.78 -7.52
C PHE A 156 -14.96 -9.62 -9.03
N ALA A 157 -15.92 -10.16 -9.78
CA ALA A 157 -16.00 -9.96 -11.22
C ALA A 157 -16.48 -8.53 -11.49
N GLU A 158 -15.97 -7.93 -12.56
CA GLU A 158 -16.42 -6.63 -13.11
C GLU A 158 -17.88 -6.70 -13.59
#